data_AF-A0A1C6KBQ8-F1
#
_entry.id   AF-A0A1C6KBQ8-F1
#
_cell.length_a   1.000
_cell.length_b   1.000
_cell.length_c   1.000
_cell.angle_alpha   90.00
_cell.angle_beta   90.00
_cell.angle_gamma   90.00
#
_symmetry.space_group_name_H-M   'P 1'
#
loop_
_entity.id
_entity.type
_entity.pdbx_description
1 polymer ?
#
loop_
_entity_poly.entity_id
_entity_poly.type
_entity_poly.pdbx_seq_one_letter_code
_entity_poly.pdbx_strand_id
1 'polypeptide(L)'
;MEELLQHDLEEAHYYLNIPNLIIVLPIIEIATSEDGVTLTLGEDNKSSITIWKEASEVKRVRRPTGIIGEFEWCYLIKNEYKESIGYIGR
;
A
#
# COMPACT_ATOMS: atom_id res chain seq x y z
N MET A 1 10.35 -4.43 -0.12
CA MET A 1 9.52 -4.69 1.08
C MET A 1 10.21 -4.16 2.32
N GLU A 2 11.46 -4.54 2.57
CA GLU A 2 12.25 -4.03 3.71
C GLU A 2 12.29 -2.49 3.78
N GLU A 3 12.48 -1.80 2.66
CA GLU A 3 12.45 -0.32 2.62
C GLU A 3 11.07 0.29 2.93
N LEU A 4 9.96 -0.42 2.66
CA LEU A 4 8.62 0.04 3.02
C LEU A 4 8.41 -0.06 4.54
N LEU A 5 8.90 -1.14 5.15
CA LEU A 5 8.79 -1.39 6.59
C LEU A 5 9.72 -0.52 7.45
N GLN A 6 10.63 0.25 6.84
CA GLN A 6 11.41 1.27 7.53
C GLN A 6 10.61 2.55 7.80
N HIS A 7 9.48 2.74 7.09
CA HIS A 7 8.62 3.89 7.28
C HIS A 7 7.58 3.63 8.36
N ASP A 8 7.10 4.71 8.97
CA ASP A 8 5.94 4.65 9.85
C ASP A 8 4.67 4.47 9.00
N LEU A 9 4.17 3.23 8.97
CA LEU A 9 3.00 2.86 8.20
C LEU A 9 1.68 3.27 8.87
N GLU A 10 1.67 3.59 10.17
CA GLU A 10 0.46 4.04 10.88
C GLU A 10 0.02 5.44 10.45
N GLU A 11 0.98 6.27 10.03
CA GLU A 11 0.72 7.62 9.51
C GLU A 11 0.54 7.64 7.97
N ALA A 12 0.60 6.47 7.32
CA ALA A 12 0.51 6.33 5.88
C ALA A 12 -0.90 5.99 5.39
N HIS A 13 -1.11 6.20 4.10
CA HIS A 13 -2.38 5.92 3.43
C HIS A 13 -2.18 4.89 2.34
N TYR A 14 -3.22 4.06 2.16
CA TYR A 14 -3.38 3.23 1.00
C TYR A 14 -4.17 3.97 -0.08
N TYR A 15 -3.71 3.84 -1.32
CA TYR A 15 -4.34 4.42 -2.50
C TYR A 15 -4.66 3.31 -3.49
N LEU A 16 -5.94 3.14 -3.83
CA LEU A 16 -6.34 2.36 -4.99
C LEU A 16 -6.72 3.30 -6.12
N ASN A 17 -6.09 3.11 -7.28
CA ASN A 17 -6.46 3.80 -8.50
C ASN A 17 -6.84 2.77 -9.56
N ILE A 18 -8.12 2.79 -9.95
CA ILE A 18 -8.66 2.07 -11.10
C ILE A 18 -9.40 3.08 -12.00
N PRO A 19 -9.72 2.74 -13.26
CA PRO A 19 -10.39 3.67 -14.15
C PRO A 19 -11.65 4.30 -13.51
N ASN A 20 -11.67 5.63 -13.41
CA ASN A 20 -12.74 6.45 -12.84
C ASN A 20 -13.00 6.30 -11.32
N LEU A 21 -12.10 5.64 -10.57
CA LEU A 21 -12.23 5.51 -9.14
C LEU A 21 -10.88 5.64 -8.45
N ILE A 22 -10.81 6.60 -7.52
CA ILE A 22 -9.70 6.76 -6.59
C ILE A 22 -10.26 6.52 -5.19
N ILE A 23 -9.69 5.54 -4.50
CA ILE A 23 -9.95 5.29 -3.09
C ILE A 23 -8.68 5.64 -2.31
N VAL A 24 -8.87 6.37 -1.21
CA VAL A 24 -7.82 6.67 -0.24
C VAL A 24 -8.31 6.21 1.11
N LEU A 25 -7.55 5.34 1.77
CA LEU A 25 -7.88 4.82 3.10
C LEU A 25 -6.67 4.97 4.03
N PRO A 26 -6.88 5.38 5.29
CA PRO A 26 -5.81 5.32 6.28
C PRO A 26 -5.47 3.85 6.58
N ILE A 27 -4.20 3.60 6.90
CA ILE A 27 -3.77 2.33 7.47
C ILE A 27 -4.03 2.42 8.97
N ILE A 28 -4.78 1.47 9.53
CA ILE A 28 -5.21 1.51 10.94
C ILE A 28 -4.62 0.38 11.78
N GLU A 29 -4.16 -0.70 11.14
CA GLU A 29 -3.53 -1.83 11.82
C GLU A 29 -2.53 -2.49 10.87
N ILE A 30 -1.41 -2.94 11.44
CA ILE A 30 -0.33 -3.60 10.72
C ILE A 30 -0.03 -4.92 11.41
N ALA A 31 -0.26 -6.04 10.71
CA ALA A 31 0.07 -7.38 11.19
C ALA A 31 1.22 -7.95 10.35
N THR A 32 2.35 -8.23 10.99
CA THR A 32 3.54 -8.81 10.33
C THR A 32 3.64 -10.30 10.63
N SER A 33 3.91 -11.11 9.61
CA SER A 33 4.21 -12.54 9.72
C SER A 33 5.49 -12.90 8.96
N GLU A 34 5.92 -14.16 9.03
CA GLU A 34 7.06 -14.65 8.25
C GLU A 34 6.80 -14.56 6.72
N ASP A 35 5.54 -14.69 6.33
CA ASP A 35 5.12 -14.72 4.92
C ASP A 35 4.85 -13.34 4.32
N GLY A 36 4.74 -12.29 5.13
CA GLY A 36 4.45 -10.94 4.64
C GLY A 36 3.85 -10.00 5.67
N VAL A 37 3.18 -8.95 5.18
CA VAL A 37 2.53 -7.94 6.01
C VAL A 37 1.10 -7.72 5.56
N THR A 38 0.17 -7.78 6.51
CA THR A 38 -1.24 -7.45 6.30
C THR A 38 -1.54 -6.09 6.89
N LEU A 39 -2.20 -5.23 6.12
CA LEU A 39 -2.60 -3.88 6.49
C LEU A 39 -4.12 -3.84 6.52
N THR A 40 -4.69 -3.48 7.67
CA THR A 40 -6.13 -3.16 7.78
C THR A 40 -6.31 -1.70 7.41
N LEU A 41 -7.32 -1.44 6.58
CA LEU A 41 -7.56 -0.16 5.93
C LEU A 41 -8.93 0.41 6.35
N GLY A 42 -8.97 1.71 6.61
CA GLY A 42 -10.20 2.42 6.94
C GLY A 42 -10.79 2.04 8.30
N GLU A 43 -11.73 2.86 8.78
CA GLU A 43 -12.26 2.74 10.15
C GLU A 43 -13.25 1.57 10.34
N ASP A 44 -13.65 0.89 9.26
CA ASP A 44 -14.67 -0.16 9.30
C ASP A 44 -14.11 -1.55 9.66
N ASN A 45 -12.78 -1.70 9.77
CA ASN A 45 -12.07 -2.96 10.03
C ASN A 45 -12.41 -4.10 9.06
N LYS A 46 -12.97 -3.81 7.88
CA LYS A 46 -13.40 -4.84 6.91
C LYS A 46 -12.52 -4.90 5.67
N SER A 47 -11.74 -3.86 5.44
CA SER A 47 -10.86 -3.77 4.29
C SER A 47 -9.44 -4.11 4.72
N SER A 48 -8.78 -5.03 4.02
CA SER A 48 -7.38 -5.34 4.26
C SER A 48 -6.66 -5.70 2.98
N ILE A 49 -5.34 -5.50 2.98
CA ILE A 49 -4.44 -5.96 1.93
C ILE A 49 -3.29 -6.75 2.55
N THR A 50 -2.83 -7.78 1.85
CA THR A 50 -1.65 -8.55 2.26
C THR A 50 -0.55 -8.40 1.20
N ILE A 51 0.63 -7.99 1.66
CA ILE A 51 1.85 -7.87 0.87
C ILE A 51 2.71 -9.09 1.20
N TRP A 52 2.65 -10.09 0.32
CA TRP A 52 3.39 -11.34 0.45
C TRP A 52 4.88 -11.15 0.15
N LYS A 53 5.76 -11.63 1.04
CA LYS A 53 7.21 -11.48 0.94
C LYS A 53 7.78 -12.01 -0.38
N GLU A 54 7.39 -13.22 -0.75
CA GLU A 54 7.92 -13.92 -1.92
C GLU A 54 7.09 -13.65 -3.20
N ALA A 55 5.84 -13.21 -3.05
CA ALA A 55 4.90 -13.11 -4.16
C ALA A 55 4.60 -11.66 -4.59
N SER A 56 4.76 -10.69 -3.69
CA SER A 56 4.45 -9.28 -3.97
C SER A 56 5.69 -8.48 -4.36
N GLU A 57 5.53 -7.57 -5.32
CA GLU A 57 6.56 -6.62 -5.69
C GLU A 57 6.25 -5.25 -5.09
N VAL A 58 7.22 -4.68 -4.38
CA VAL A 58 7.12 -3.35 -3.76
C VAL A 58 8.15 -2.45 -4.44
N LYS A 59 7.67 -1.47 -5.21
CA LYS A 59 8.52 -0.59 -6.03
C LYS A 59 8.34 0.87 -5.62
N ARG A 60 9.44 1.54 -5.28
CA ARG A 60 9.41 2.99 -5.00
C ARG A 60 9.00 3.77 -6.25
N VAL A 61 8.08 4.71 -6.07
CA VAL A 61 7.57 5.62 -7.10
C VAL A 61 7.46 7.02 -6.54
N ARG A 62 7.29 8.02 -7.41
CA ARG A 62 7.14 9.41 -6.97
C ARG A 62 5.78 9.70 -6.32
N ARG A 63 4.72 9.09 -6.85
CA ARG A 63 3.31 9.28 -6.46
C ARG A 63 2.44 8.19 -7.08
N PRO A 64 1.21 7.98 -6.59
CA PRO A 64 0.24 7.16 -7.28
C PRO A 64 -0.06 7.70 -8.68
N THR A 65 -0.26 6.80 -9.65
CA THR A 65 -0.71 7.20 -10.99
C THR A 65 -2.03 7.95 -10.86
N GLY A 66 -2.25 9.01 -11.65
CA GLY A 66 -3.52 9.75 -11.66
C GLY A 66 -3.80 10.65 -10.46
N ILE A 67 -3.02 10.58 -9.38
CA ILE A 67 -3.18 11.44 -8.19
C ILE A 67 -2.12 12.54 -8.22
N ILE A 68 -2.54 13.81 -8.24
CA ILE A 68 -1.65 14.96 -8.13
C ILE A 68 -1.59 15.37 -6.66
N GLY A 69 -0.41 15.23 -6.05
CA GLY A 69 -0.14 15.56 -4.66
C GLY A 69 1.35 15.50 -4.36
N GLU A 70 1.75 16.07 -3.24
CA GLU A 70 3.10 15.89 -2.69
C GLU A 70 3.11 14.65 -1.80
N PHE A 71 4.15 13.84 -1.95
CA PHE A 71 4.36 12.62 -1.18
C PHE A 71 5.81 12.64 -0.69
N GLU A 72 6.01 12.49 0.60
CA GLU A 72 7.32 12.29 1.20
C GLU A 72 7.93 10.99 0.65
N TRP A 73 7.11 9.94 0.57
CA TRP A 73 7.47 8.67 -0.02
C TRP A 73 6.23 7.93 -0.53
N CYS A 74 6.44 7.10 -1.56
CA CYS A 74 5.37 6.32 -2.15
C CYS A 74 5.91 5.02 -2.76
N TYR A 75 5.16 3.95 -2.58
CA TYR A 75 5.46 2.63 -3.14
C TYR A 75 4.26 2.10 -3.90
N LEU A 76 4.51 1.62 -5.11
CA LEU A 76 3.59 0.80 -5.89
C LEU A 76 3.68 -0.65 -5.40
N ILE A 77 2.52 -1.24 -5.12
CA ILE A 77 2.40 -2.63 -4.70
C ILE A 77 1.81 -3.45 -5.86
N LYS A 78 2.46 -4.56 -6.21
CA LYS A 78 1.96 -5.52 -7.17
C LYS A 78 1.83 -6.91 -6.59
N ASN A 79 0.84 -7.67 -7.04
CA ASN A 79 0.66 -9.07 -6.69
C ASN A 79 1.60 -10.00 -7.48
N GLU A 80 1.45 -11.31 -7.27
CA GLU A 80 2.20 -12.37 -7.94
C GLU A 80 2.05 -12.37 -9.46
N TYR A 81 0.91 -11.88 -9.97
CA TYR A 81 0.62 -11.73 -11.40
C TYR A 81 1.17 -10.43 -12.00
N LYS A 82 1.94 -9.65 -11.23
CA LYS A 82 2.48 -8.33 -11.60
C LYS A 82 1.42 -7.25 -11.82
N GLU A 83 0.19 -7.49 -11.35
CA GLU A 83 -0.90 -6.53 -11.39
C GLU A 83 -0.75 -5.52 -10.26
N SER A 84 -1.04 -4.25 -10.54
CA SER A 84 -1.06 -3.19 -9.53
C SER A 84 -2.25 -3.39 -8.60
N ILE A 85 -1.97 -3.66 -7.32
CA ILE A 85 -3.01 -3.78 -6.29
C ILE A 85 -3.13 -2.52 -5.43
N GLY A 86 -2.40 -1.46 -5.76
CA GLY A 86 -2.51 -0.15 -5.12
C GLY A 86 -1.15 0.45 -4.78
N TYR A 87 -1.19 1.53 -4.03
CA TYR A 87 -0.02 2.26 -3.56
C TYR A 87 -0.09 2.46 -2.06
N ILE A 88 1.06 2.57 -1.42
CA ILE A 88 1.18 2.98 -0.02
C ILE A 88 2.10 4.20 0.00
N GLY A 89 1.66 5.27 0.66
CA GLY A 89 2.44 6.49 0.70
C GLY A 89 1.97 7.47 1.76
N ARG A 90 2.83 8.45 1.99
CA ARG A 90 2.62 9.59 2.87
C ARG A 90 3.01 10.85 2.14
#